data_AF-A0A399F6S3-F1
#
_entry.id   AF-A0A399F6S3-F1
#
_cell.length_a   1.000
_cell.length_b   1.000
_cell.length_c   1.000
_cell.angle_alpha   90.00
_cell.angle_beta   90.00
_cell.angle_gamma   90.00
#
_symmetry.space_group_name_H-M   'P 1'
#
loop_
_entity.id
_entity.type
_entity.pdbx_description
1 polymer ?
#
loop_
_entity_poly.entity_id
_entity_poly.type
_entity_poly.pdbx_seq_one_letter_code
_entity_poly.pdbx_strand_id
1 'polypeptide(L)'
;MKHWMLATLAALAPLGLAQKPLQTLSWGGYGVRIEGKSEGGQVARVLSSGRTRLEVRGWRLEASLVEVTGKAPKELLLTDYSGGAHCCFTHYLFTQEGGLRNLMYEEWGDGGIQEVRDLDGDGRAELITVGVYAYFAGLSFADSPGVTRVYAYDGIQLYDATRQFPARNLQEMQRYQSAFLEARKPGNLSGMKGSALGYWVNALVIGRGAAAKGWLMQNAPLEVRKWLLDNEEAILNSTSAVRISYNRTLPPPEGR
;
A
#
# COMPACT_ATOMS: atom_id res chain seq x y z
N MET A 1 -5.16 68.80 -38.38
CA MET A 1 -6.38 68.00 -38.10
C MET A 1 -6.16 66.58 -38.57
N LYS A 2 -5.95 65.63 -37.66
CA LYS A 2 -6.08 64.18 -37.85
C LYS A 2 -6.11 63.56 -36.46
N HIS A 3 -7.30 63.24 -35.98
CA HIS A 3 -7.51 62.51 -34.74
C HIS A 3 -7.25 61.02 -35.00
N TRP A 4 -6.38 60.40 -34.19
CA TRP A 4 -6.28 58.95 -34.11
C TRP A 4 -7.07 58.51 -32.88
N MET A 5 -8.21 57.83 -33.11
CA MET A 5 -8.93 57.09 -32.08
C MET A 5 -8.15 55.80 -31.80
N LEU A 6 -7.62 55.68 -30.59
CA LEU A 6 -7.15 54.40 -30.05
C LEU A 6 -8.37 53.61 -29.58
N ALA A 7 -8.79 52.62 -30.38
CA ALA A 7 -9.75 51.61 -29.95
C ALA A 7 -9.04 50.63 -28.99
N THR A 8 -9.40 50.69 -27.72
CA THR A 8 -8.96 49.71 -26.72
C THR A 8 -9.81 48.45 -26.88
N LEU A 9 -9.28 47.42 -27.57
CA LEU A 9 -9.83 46.07 -27.51
C LEU A 9 -9.51 45.48 -26.14
N ALA A 10 -10.51 45.46 -25.25
CA ALA A 10 -10.46 44.62 -24.06
C ALA A 10 -10.60 43.16 -24.50
N ALA A 11 -9.48 42.44 -24.54
CA ALA A 11 -9.49 40.99 -24.68
C ALA A 11 -10.04 40.39 -23.37
N LEU A 12 -11.33 40.03 -23.39
CA LEU A 12 -11.91 39.11 -22.40
C LEU A 12 -11.24 37.76 -22.59
N ALA A 13 -10.25 37.46 -21.76
CA ALA A 13 -9.77 36.08 -21.62
C ALA A 13 -10.96 35.21 -21.18
N PRO A 14 -11.20 34.06 -21.82
CA PRO A 14 -12.24 33.16 -21.35
C PRO A 14 -11.88 32.73 -19.93
N LEU A 15 -12.74 33.06 -18.97
CA LEU A 15 -12.77 32.41 -17.67
C LEU A 15 -12.94 30.92 -17.95
N GLY A 16 -11.83 30.17 -17.96
CA GLY A 16 -11.86 28.73 -18.09
C GLY A 16 -12.78 28.20 -17.00
N LEU A 17 -13.88 27.57 -17.38
CA LEU A 17 -14.76 26.88 -16.45
C LEU A 17 -13.88 25.89 -15.68
N ALA A 18 -13.66 26.17 -14.39
CA ALA A 18 -12.88 25.29 -13.54
C ALA A 18 -13.49 23.89 -13.65
N GLN A 19 -12.70 22.92 -14.12
CA GLN A 19 -13.16 21.55 -14.29
C GLN A 19 -13.68 21.05 -12.94
N LYS A 20 -14.90 20.48 -12.93
CA LYS A 20 -15.48 19.95 -11.70
C LYS A 20 -14.54 18.90 -11.10
N PRO A 21 -14.29 18.92 -9.78
CA PRO A 21 -13.47 17.90 -9.14
C PRO A 21 -14.01 16.49 -9.40
N LEU A 22 -13.09 15.55 -9.57
CA LEU A 22 -13.38 14.12 -9.67
C LEU A 22 -13.93 13.58 -8.34
N GLN A 23 -13.37 14.06 -7.23
CA GLN A 23 -13.85 13.75 -5.89
C GLN A 23 -13.77 14.99 -4.99
N THR A 24 -14.72 15.11 -4.06
CA THR A 24 -14.65 16.07 -2.96
C THR A 24 -15.10 15.38 -1.68
N LEU A 25 -14.37 15.61 -0.59
CA LEU A 25 -14.61 14.98 0.71
C LEU A 25 -14.36 16.01 1.82
N SER A 26 -15.28 16.08 2.79
CA SER A 26 -15.05 16.84 4.02
C SER A 26 -14.27 15.99 5.01
N TRP A 27 -13.21 16.57 5.59
CA TRP A 27 -12.35 15.88 6.54
C TRP A 27 -12.03 16.84 7.69
N GLY A 28 -12.83 16.79 8.76
CA GLY A 28 -12.69 17.69 9.92
C GLY A 28 -12.67 19.16 9.51
N GLY A 29 -11.62 19.88 9.91
CA GLY A 29 -11.40 21.29 9.54
C GLY A 29 -10.91 21.52 8.11
N TYR A 30 -10.79 20.46 7.30
CA TYR A 30 -10.24 20.49 5.94
C TYR A 30 -11.27 20.02 4.91
N GLY A 31 -11.11 20.53 3.68
CA GLY A 31 -11.73 19.97 2.49
C GLY A 31 -10.70 19.24 1.65
N VAL A 32 -11.03 18.06 1.13
CA VAL A 32 -10.20 17.30 0.20
C VAL A 32 -10.82 17.39 -1.18
N ARG A 33 -10.01 17.68 -2.20
CA ARG A 33 -10.44 17.81 -3.59
C ARG A 33 -9.49 17.05 -4.50
N ILE A 34 -10.01 16.14 -5.30
CA ILE A 34 -9.25 15.44 -6.34
C ILE A 34 -9.65 16.00 -7.70
N GLU A 35 -8.66 16.38 -8.49
CA GLU A 35 -8.81 17.00 -9.81
C GLU A 35 -7.90 16.32 -10.83
N GLY A 36 -8.18 16.52 -12.11
CA GLY A 36 -7.42 15.93 -13.22
C GLY A 36 -8.32 15.17 -14.17
N LYS A 37 -7.77 14.18 -14.87
CA LYS A 37 -8.52 13.32 -15.79
C LYS A 37 -8.82 11.98 -15.13
N SER A 38 -9.97 11.40 -15.44
CA SER A 38 -10.33 10.03 -15.00
C SER A 38 -9.34 8.98 -15.51
N GLU A 39 -8.78 9.21 -16.69
CA GLU A 39 -7.82 8.34 -17.37
C GLU A 39 -6.41 8.35 -16.75
N GLY A 40 -6.08 9.37 -15.94
CA GLY A 40 -4.74 9.52 -15.36
C GLY A 40 -4.33 10.97 -15.09
N GLY A 41 -3.27 11.14 -14.30
CA GLY A 41 -2.67 12.45 -13.99
C GLY A 41 -3.58 13.30 -13.12
N GLN A 42 -3.69 12.91 -11.84
CA GLN A 42 -4.56 13.52 -10.86
C GLN A 42 -3.79 14.23 -9.75
N VAL A 43 -4.47 15.16 -9.10
CA VAL A 43 -3.94 15.91 -7.95
C VAL A 43 -4.99 15.93 -6.83
N ALA A 44 -4.63 15.39 -5.67
CA ALA A 44 -5.39 15.57 -4.43
C ALA A 44 -4.88 16.80 -3.69
N ARG A 45 -5.78 17.68 -3.30
CA ARG A 45 -5.49 18.88 -2.50
C ARG A 45 -6.25 18.81 -1.19
N VAL A 46 -5.54 18.94 -0.09
CA VAL A 46 -6.14 19.18 1.24
C VAL A 46 -6.12 20.68 1.49
N LEU A 47 -7.30 21.24 1.71
CA LEU A 47 -7.58 22.67 1.77
C LEU A 47 -8.01 23.06 3.18
N SER A 48 -7.53 24.20 3.68
CA SER A 48 -8.03 24.84 4.90
C SER A 48 -8.31 26.31 4.59
N SER A 49 -9.56 26.74 4.80
CA SER A 49 -10.04 28.09 4.45
C SER A 49 -9.69 28.50 3.01
N GLY A 50 -9.86 27.57 2.06
CA GLY A 50 -9.56 27.78 0.64
C GLY A 50 -8.08 27.74 0.25
N ARG A 51 -7.15 27.61 1.20
CA ARG A 51 -5.71 27.49 0.94
C ARG A 51 -5.26 26.03 0.94
N THR A 52 -4.49 25.63 -0.08
CA THR A 52 -3.83 24.32 -0.11
C THR A 52 -2.83 24.19 1.03
N ARG A 53 -2.98 23.15 1.84
CA ARG A 53 -2.08 22.77 2.93
C ARG A 53 -1.23 21.57 2.59
N LEU A 54 -1.78 20.67 1.78
CA LEU A 54 -1.10 19.50 1.26
C LEU A 54 -1.56 19.26 -0.19
N GLU A 55 -0.62 18.82 -1.02
CA GLU A 55 -0.86 18.41 -2.39
C GLU A 55 -0.22 17.04 -2.59
N VAL A 56 -0.96 16.09 -3.16
CA VAL A 56 -0.46 14.78 -3.58
C VAL A 56 -0.77 14.62 -5.06
N ARG A 57 0.23 14.22 -5.84
CA ARG A 57 0.09 13.95 -7.27
C ARG A 57 0.18 12.46 -7.50
N GLY A 58 -0.66 11.96 -8.39
CA GLY A 58 -0.74 10.54 -8.67
C GLY A 58 -1.35 10.28 -10.03
N TRP A 59 -1.47 9.00 -10.39
CA TRP A 59 -2.12 8.61 -11.62
C TRP A 59 -3.64 8.56 -11.45
N ARG A 60 -4.14 7.73 -10.54
CA ARG A 60 -5.56 7.60 -10.21
C ARG A 60 -5.73 7.59 -8.70
N LEU A 61 -6.09 8.74 -8.17
CA LEU A 61 -6.24 9.00 -6.75
C LEU A 61 -7.68 8.75 -6.30
N GLU A 62 -7.82 8.13 -5.14
CA GLU A 62 -9.06 8.01 -4.41
C GLU A 62 -8.83 8.46 -2.96
N ALA A 63 -9.81 9.18 -2.39
CA ALA A 63 -9.82 9.58 -0.99
C ALA A 63 -10.90 8.81 -0.21
N SER A 64 -10.54 8.29 0.95
CA SER A 64 -11.47 7.66 1.89
C SER A 64 -11.14 8.06 3.33
N LEU A 65 -12.07 7.82 4.26
CA LEU A 65 -11.86 8.03 5.68
C LEU A 65 -11.79 6.69 6.41
N VAL A 66 -10.74 6.49 7.21
CA VAL A 66 -10.47 5.25 7.96
C VAL A 66 -10.19 5.58 9.43
N GLU A 67 -10.51 4.68 10.34
CA GLU A 67 -10.34 4.90 11.79
C GLU A 67 -9.06 4.22 12.26
N VAL A 68 -7.94 4.93 12.37
CA VAL A 68 -6.65 4.34 12.76
C VAL A 68 -6.18 4.85 14.12
N THR A 69 -6.46 6.11 14.44
CA THR A 69 -6.03 6.71 15.71
C THR A 69 -7.04 6.54 16.84
N GLY A 70 -8.28 6.15 16.53
CA GLY A 70 -9.39 6.08 17.49
C GLY A 70 -9.91 7.47 17.88
N LYS A 71 -9.52 8.51 17.14
CA LYS A 71 -9.84 9.91 17.43
C LYS A 71 -10.52 10.58 16.26
N ALA A 72 -11.60 11.30 16.55
CA ALA A 72 -12.27 12.11 15.55
C ALA A 72 -11.42 13.35 15.17
N PRO A 73 -11.42 13.75 13.88
CA PRO A 73 -12.01 13.03 12.76
C PRO A 73 -11.14 11.83 12.34
N LYS A 74 -11.78 10.79 11.81
CA LYS A 74 -11.14 9.66 11.12
C LYS A 74 -10.03 10.12 10.18
N GLU A 75 -8.97 9.33 10.07
CA GLU A 75 -7.84 9.57 9.18
C GLU A 75 -8.24 9.60 7.71
N LEU A 76 -7.55 10.43 6.93
CA LEU A 76 -7.67 10.46 5.48
C LEU A 76 -6.70 9.44 4.88
N LEU A 77 -7.23 8.44 4.18
CA LEU A 77 -6.46 7.54 3.33
C LEU A 77 -6.58 8.01 1.87
N LEU A 78 -5.45 8.33 1.25
CA LEU A 78 -5.34 8.50 -0.20
C LEU A 78 -4.70 7.25 -0.79
N THR A 79 -5.35 6.67 -1.80
CA THR A 79 -4.83 5.55 -2.58
C THR A 79 -4.54 6.05 -3.98
N ASP A 80 -3.31 5.89 -4.45
CA ASP A 80 -2.93 6.08 -5.85
C ASP A 80 -2.78 4.72 -6.53
N TYR A 81 -3.31 4.63 -7.74
CA TYR A 81 -3.24 3.47 -8.61
C TYR A 81 -2.59 3.84 -9.95
N SER A 82 -1.43 3.25 -10.25
CA SER A 82 -0.61 3.60 -11.42
C SER A 82 -1.21 3.24 -12.79
N GLY A 83 -2.27 2.43 -12.85
CA GLY A 83 -2.96 2.11 -14.11
C GLY A 83 -2.52 0.83 -14.84
N GLY A 84 -1.41 0.19 -14.44
CA GLY A 84 -0.87 -0.99 -15.14
C GLY A 84 -1.54 -2.32 -14.77
N ALA A 85 -1.30 -3.40 -15.52
CA ALA A 85 -1.81 -4.76 -15.26
C ALA A 85 -1.27 -5.42 -13.97
N HIS A 86 -0.16 -4.87 -13.46
CA HIS A 86 0.51 -5.19 -12.21
C HIS A 86 0.40 -4.03 -11.19
N CYS A 87 -0.53 -3.10 -11.45
CA CYS A 87 -1.24 -2.31 -10.45
C CYS A 87 -0.43 -1.80 -9.24
N CYS A 88 0.62 -1.00 -9.46
CA CYS A 88 1.38 -0.45 -8.34
C CYS A 88 0.51 0.48 -7.49
N PHE A 89 0.27 0.12 -6.22
CA PHE A 89 -0.46 0.96 -5.28
C PHE A 89 0.50 1.80 -4.44
N THR A 90 0.17 3.07 -4.27
CA THR A 90 0.80 3.94 -3.27
C THR A 90 -0.26 4.42 -2.30
N HIS A 91 0.00 4.28 -1.01
CA HIS A 91 -0.92 4.73 0.03
C HIS A 91 -0.33 5.89 0.83
N TYR A 92 -1.17 6.88 1.10
CA TYR A 92 -0.87 8.00 1.98
C TYR A 92 -1.93 8.04 3.08
N LEU A 93 -1.51 8.06 4.34
CA LEU A 93 -2.42 8.13 5.49
C LEU A 93 -2.15 9.39 6.29
N PHE A 94 -3.17 10.22 6.51
CA PHE A 94 -3.04 11.46 7.25
C PHE A 94 -3.99 11.51 8.44
N THR A 95 -3.54 12.14 9.52
CA THR A 95 -4.38 12.47 10.68
C THR A 95 -4.39 13.97 10.93
N GLN A 96 -5.40 14.41 11.69
CA GLN A 96 -5.49 15.76 12.26
C GLN A 96 -5.10 15.77 13.74
N GLU A 97 -4.83 14.61 14.34
CA GLU A 97 -4.38 14.52 15.72
C GLU A 97 -3.04 15.25 15.89
N GLY A 98 -3.04 16.31 16.71
CA GLY A 98 -1.88 17.17 16.89
C GLY A 98 -1.56 18.07 15.69
N GLY A 99 -2.51 18.23 14.76
CA GLY A 99 -2.36 18.96 13.51
C GLY A 99 -2.31 18.05 12.28
N LEU A 100 -2.33 18.64 11.08
CA LEU A 100 -2.22 17.90 9.81
C LEU A 100 -0.84 17.24 9.71
N ARG A 101 -0.80 15.91 9.81
CA ARG A 101 0.45 15.12 9.72
C ARG A 101 0.26 13.82 8.94
N ASN A 102 1.35 13.37 8.34
CA ASN A 102 1.44 12.09 7.66
C ASN A 102 1.72 10.97 8.68
N LEU A 103 0.88 9.93 8.69
CA LEU A 103 1.07 8.69 9.43
C LEU A 103 1.70 7.59 8.58
N MET A 104 1.59 7.65 7.25
CA MET A 104 2.12 6.62 6.38
C MET A 104 2.24 7.14 4.96
N TYR A 105 3.43 6.97 4.39
CA TYR A 105 3.64 6.90 2.95
C TYR A 105 4.28 5.55 2.65
N GLU A 106 3.69 4.80 1.74
CA GLU A 106 4.25 3.53 1.29
C GLU A 106 3.91 3.24 -0.18
N GLU A 107 4.93 2.84 -0.94
CA GLU A 107 4.84 2.35 -2.31
C GLU A 107 4.82 0.82 -2.28
N TRP A 108 3.63 0.24 -2.41
CA TRP A 108 3.43 -1.18 -2.20
C TRP A 108 3.77 -2.05 -3.42
N GLY A 109 4.01 -1.44 -4.58
CA GLY A 109 4.06 -2.16 -5.85
C GLY A 109 2.77 -2.97 -6.03
N ASP A 110 2.90 -4.25 -6.35
CA ASP A 110 1.79 -5.21 -6.51
C ASP A 110 0.98 -5.51 -5.22
N GLY A 111 1.38 -4.93 -4.08
CA GLY A 111 0.74 -5.09 -2.79
C GLY A 111 -0.22 -3.95 -2.42
N GLY A 112 -0.51 -3.81 -1.13
CA GLY A 112 -1.30 -2.70 -0.61
C GLY A 112 -1.97 -2.96 0.72
N ILE A 113 -2.65 -1.94 1.25
CA ILE A 113 -3.63 -2.13 2.31
C ILE A 113 -4.79 -2.95 1.75
N GLN A 114 -5.08 -4.09 2.37
CA GLN A 114 -6.20 -4.95 2.02
C GLN A 114 -7.42 -4.58 2.85
N GLU A 115 -7.22 -4.35 4.14
CA GLU A 115 -8.29 -4.08 5.10
C GLU A 115 -7.77 -3.10 6.17
N VAL A 116 -8.65 -2.23 6.65
CA VAL A 116 -8.44 -1.41 7.85
C VAL A 116 -9.49 -1.82 8.86
N ARG A 117 -9.09 -2.51 9.92
CA ARG A 117 -10.01 -3.12 10.87
C ARG A 117 -9.42 -3.16 12.29
N ASP A 118 -10.27 -2.83 13.26
CA ASP A 118 -9.99 -3.02 14.69
C ASP A 118 -10.03 -4.52 15.02
N LEU A 119 -8.84 -5.10 15.25
CA LEU A 119 -8.65 -6.53 15.48
C LEU A 119 -8.73 -6.93 16.95
N ASP A 120 -8.43 -6.03 17.88
CA ASP A 120 -8.47 -6.29 19.33
C ASP A 120 -9.62 -5.61 20.08
N GLY A 121 -10.39 -4.74 19.41
CA GLY A 121 -11.52 -4.02 19.97
C GLY A 121 -11.12 -2.81 20.82
N ASP A 122 -9.90 -2.28 20.66
CA ASP A 122 -9.41 -1.13 21.44
C ASP A 122 -9.90 0.23 20.91
N GLY A 123 -10.64 0.24 19.80
CA GLY A 123 -11.15 1.43 19.13
C GLY A 123 -10.21 2.05 18.10
N ARG A 124 -9.04 1.45 17.84
CA ARG A 124 -8.09 1.81 16.79
C ARG A 124 -8.01 0.66 15.80
N ALA A 125 -8.06 0.96 14.50
CA ALA A 125 -7.93 -0.10 13.51
C ALA A 125 -6.47 -0.38 13.15
N GLU A 126 -6.16 -1.67 12.98
CA GLU A 126 -4.94 -2.13 12.34
C GLU A 126 -5.04 -2.02 10.81
N LEU A 127 -3.89 -1.76 10.19
CA LEU A 127 -3.72 -1.87 8.74
C LEU A 127 -3.26 -3.28 8.40
N ILE A 128 -4.13 -4.05 7.75
CA ILE A 128 -3.80 -5.37 7.23
C ILE A 128 -3.34 -5.19 5.79
N THR A 129 -2.08 -5.50 5.54
CA THR A 129 -1.44 -5.26 4.24
C THR A 129 -0.90 -6.54 3.64
N VAL A 130 -0.71 -6.53 2.33
CA VAL A 130 -0.02 -7.59 1.60
C VAL A 130 1.14 -6.99 0.82
N GLY A 131 2.33 -7.59 0.93
CA GLY A 131 3.43 -7.37 -0.01
C GLY A 131 3.56 -8.59 -0.91
N VAL A 132 3.82 -8.40 -2.20
CA VAL A 132 3.93 -9.51 -3.16
C VAL A 132 5.40 -9.74 -3.53
N TYR A 133 5.83 -11.00 -3.49
CA TYR A 133 7.17 -11.43 -3.91
C TYR A 133 7.24 -11.58 -5.44
N ALA A 134 6.83 -10.52 -6.15
CA ALA A 134 6.71 -10.53 -7.59
C ALA A 134 8.05 -10.91 -8.24
N TYR A 135 8.02 -11.95 -9.07
CA TYR A 135 9.16 -12.45 -9.83
C TYR A 135 10.37 -12.91 -8.99
N PHE A 136 10.17 -13.11 -7.68
CA PHE A 136 11.24 -13.47 -6.77
C PHE A 136 11.96 -14.74 -7.24
N ALA A 137 13.28 -14.66 -7.38
CA ALA A 137 14.15 -15.77 -7.77
C ALA A 137 13.64 -16.58 -8.99
N GLY A 138 13.09 -15.87 -9.99
CA GLY A 138 12.65 -16.42 -11.27
C GLY A 138 11.24 -17.01 -11.29
N LEU A 139 10.42 -16.74 -10.27
CA LEU A 139 9.00 -17.10 -10.29
C LEU A 139 8.25 -16.31 -11.38
N SER A 140 7.18 -16.91 -11.91
CA SER A 140 6.19 -16.15 -12.67
C SER A 140 5.39 -15.26 -11.73
N PHE A 141 4.76 -14.20 -12.24
CA PHE A 141 3.85 -13.38 -11.43
C PHE A 141 2.70 -14.23 -10.86
N ALA A 142 2.15 -15.14 -11.65
CA ALA A 142 1.05 -16.02 -11.25
C ALA A 142 1.41 -16.96 -10.09
N ASP A 143 2.69 -17.32 -9.97
CA ASP A 143 3.20 -18.15 -8.87
C ASP A 143 3.82 -17.32 -7.73
N SER A 144 3.87 -16.00 -7.83
CA SER A 144 4.49 -15.13 -6.83
C SER A 144 3.58 -15.03 -5.58
N PRO A 145 4.08 -15.38 -4.38
CA PRO A 145 3.25 -15.34 -3.19
C PRO A 145 3.17 -13.94 -2.58
N GLY A 146 2.10 -13.71 -1.80
CA GLY A 146 1.96 -12.57 -0.91
C GLY A 146 2.38 -12.90 0.52
N VAL A 147 2.89 -11.91 1.23
CA VAL A 147 3.10 -11.93 2.68
C VAL A 147 2.18 -10.93 3.35
N THR A 148 1.41 -11.39 4.33
CA THR A 148 0.56 -10.48 5.12
C THR A 148 1.39 -9.81 6.21
N ARG A 149 1.14 -8.51 6.40
CA ARG A 149 1.59 -7.74 7.56
C ARG A 149 0.41 -7.07 8.24
N VAL A 150 0.57 -6.81 9.52
CA VAL A 150 -0.38 -6.02 10.31
C VAL A 150 0.38 -4.88 10.95
N TYR A 151 -0.07 -3.65 10.74
CA TYR A 151 0.50 -2.46 11.38
C TYR A 151 -0.53 -1.84 12.32
N ALA A 152 -0.12 -1.57 13.55
CA ALA A 152 -0.95 -0.92 14.58
C ALA A 152 -0.38 0.46 14.91
N TYR A 153 -1.18 1.30 15.57
CA TYR A 153 -0.81 2.66 15.91
C TYR A 153 -0.56 2.81 17.42
N ASP A 154 0.61 3.32 17.81
CA ASP A 154 1.02 3.44 19.23
C ASP A 154 0.65 4.78 19.90
N GLY A 155 -0.09 5.65 19.20
CA GLY A 155 -0.35 7.03 19.65
C GLY A 155 0.65 8.05 19.10
N ILE A 156 1.69 7.61 18.40
CA ILE A 156 2.67 8.47 17.74
C ILE A 156 2.84 8.04 16.28
N GLN A 157 3.06 6.75 16.02
CA GLN A 157 3.41 6.19 14.72
C GLN A 157 2.83 4.79 14.53
N LEU A 158 2.92 4.28 13.30
CA LEU A 158 2.61 2.88 13.00
C LEU A 158 3.80 1.98 13.34
N TYR A 159 3.53 0.77 13.83
CA TYR A 159 4.54 -0.26 14.08
C TYR A 159 4.07 -1.62 13.57
N ASP A 160 5.02 -2.51 13.23
CA ASP A 160 4.69 -3.88 12.81
C ASP A 160 4.15 -4.68 14.01
N ALA A 161 2.86 -4.95 13.98
CA ALA A 161 2.11 -5.72 14.97
C ALA A 161 1.77 -7.14 14.47
N THR A 162 2.36 -7.61 13.37
CA THR A 162 2.02 -8.88 12.71
C THR A 162 2.06 -10.08 13.67
N ARG A 163 3.01 -10.08 14.63
CA ARG A 163 3.12 -11.15 15.64
C ARG A 163 2.02 -11.11 16.69
N GLN A 164 1.46 -9.94 16.97
CA GLN A 164 0.33 -9.76 17.89
C GLN A 164 -0.96 -10.26 17.25
N PHE A 165 -1.07 -10.16 15.92
CA PHE A 165 -2.26 -10.54 15.13
C PHE A 165 -1.98 -11.62 14.08
N PRO A 166 -1.54 -12.83 14.46
CA PRO A 166 -1.04 -13.83 13.50
C PRO A 166 -2.13 -14.55 12.70
N ALA A 167 -3.42 -14.30 12.98
CA ALA A 167 -4.53 -15.09 12.46
C ALA A 167 -4.55 -15.18 10.92
N ARG A 168 -4.37 -14.04 10.23
CA ARG A 168 -4.36 -14.02 8.76
C ARG A 168 -3.13 -14.76 8.20
N ASN A 169 -1.95 -14.57 8.78
CA ASN A 169 -0.76 -15.31 8.35
C ASN A 169 -0.90 -16.82 8.56
N LEU A 170 -1.53 -17.26 9.65
CA LEU A 170 -1.82 -18.69 9.87
C LEU A 170 -2.78 -19.24 8.81
N GLN A 171 -3.79 -18.46 8.41
CA GLN A 171 -4.69 -18.82 7.30
C GLN A 171 -3.93 -18.89 5.97
N GLU A 172 -3.07 -17.91 5.67
CA GLU A 172 -2.24 -17.91 4.46
C GLU A 172 -1.27 -19.09 4.46
N MET A 173 -0.67 -19.45 5.60
CA MET A 173 0.15 -20.64 5.73
C MET A 173 -0.63 -21.91 5.36
N GLN A 174 -1.85 -22.08 5.87
CA GLN A 174 -2.68 -23.24 5.53
C GLN A 174 -3.06 -23.26 4.04
N ARG A 175 -3.38 -22.09 3.47
CA ARG A 175 -3.69 -21.95 2.04
C ARG A 175 -2.49 -22.33 1.17
N TYR A 176 -1.31 -21.80 1.47
CA TYR A 176 -0.08 -22.09 0.73
C TYR A 176 0.39 -23.52 0.90
N GLN A 177 0.25 -24.11 2.10
CA GLN A 177 0.54 -25.53 2.30
C GLN A 177 -0.38 -26.41 1.45
N SER A 178 -1.67 -26.10 1.40
CA SER A 178 -2.64 -26.83 0.57
C SER A 178 -2.31 -26.69 -0.93
N ALA A 179 -2.04 -25.46 -1.39
CA ALA A 179 -1.64 -25.18 -2.77
C ALA A 179 -0.33 -25.90 -3.15
N PHE A 180 0.63 -25.98 -2.23
CA PHE A 180 1.87 -26.75 -2.42
C PHE A 180 1.59 -28.23 -2.66
N LEU A 181 0.74 -28.85 -1.83
CA LEU A 181 0.39 -30.26 -1.96
C LEU A 181 -0.41 -30.54 -3.25
N GLU A 182 -1.28 -29.62 -3.66
CA GLU A 182 -2.00 -29.72 -4.94
C GLU A 182 -1.07 -29.59 -6.15
N ALA A 183 -0.17 -28.59 -6.15
CA ALA A 183 0.82 -28.41 -7.22
C ALA A 183 1.78 -29.59 -7.36
N ARG A 184 1.98 -30.36 -6.29
CA ARG A 184 2.78 -31.58 -6.30
C ARG A 184 2.14 -32.71 -7.12
N LYS A 185 0.80 -32.84 -7.13
CA LYS A 185 0.09 -33.91 -7.84
C LYS A 185 0.39 -33.95 -9.36
N PRO A 186 0.35 -32.81 -10.10
CA PRO A 186 0.73 -32.77 -11.50
C PRO A 186 2.24 -32.56 -11.71
N GLY A 187 3.06 -32.45 -10.65
CA GLY A 187 4.49 -32.14 -10.78
C GLY A 187 4.78 -30.69 -11.20
N ASN A 188 3.90 -29.73 -10.90
CA ASN A 188 4.10 -28.31 -11.22
C ASN A 188 5.17 -27.70 -10.30
N LEU A 189 6.43 -27.72 -10.74
CA LEU A 189 7.58 -27.18 -10.00
C LEU A 189 7.46 -25.68 -9.71
N SER A 190 6.91 -24.88 -10.63
CA SER A 190 6.77 -23.44 -10.43
C SER A 190 5.77 -23.12 -9.31
N GLY A 191 4.58 -23.73 -9.38
CA GLY A 191 3.55 -23.58 -8.35
C GLY A 191 3.98 -24.12 -6.98
N MET A 192 4.79 -25.18 -6.95
CA MET A 192 5.39 -25.68 -5.71
C MET A 192 6.39 -24.67 -5.11
N LYS A 193 7.28 -24.07 -5.90
CA LYS A 193 8.22 -23.05 -5.40
C LYS A 193 7.50 -21.83 -4.85
N GLY A 194 6.53 -21.30 -5.61
CA GLY A 194 5.70 -20.17 -5.19
C GLY A 194 4.95 -20.44 -3.89
N SER A 195 4.27 -21.58 -3.81
CA SER A 195 3.52 -21.98 -2.61
C SER A 195 4.43 -22.25 -1.40
N ALA A 196 5.60 -22.87 -1.61
CA ALA A 196 6.56 -23.10 -0.55
C ALA A 196 7.14 -21.79 0.00
N LEU A 197 7.47 -20.84 -0.87
CA LEU A 197 7.90 -19.50 -0.46
C LEU A 197 6.79 -18.81 0.34
N GLY A 198 5.55 -18.80 -0.16
CA GLY A 198 4.40 -18.19 0.51
C GLY A 198 4.13 -18.77 1.90
N TYR A 199 4.23 -20.09 2.04
CA TYR A 199 4.15 -20.77 3.33
C TYR A 199 5.26 -20.32 4.28
N TRP A 200 6.50 -20.24 3.79
CA TRP A 200 7.64 -19.90 4.63
C TRP A 200 7.66 -18.43 5.05
N VAL A 201 7.43 -17.49 4.14
CA VAL A 201 7.45 -16.05 4.48
C VAL A 201 6.34 -15.69 5.45
N ASN A 202 5.12 -16.22 5.28
CA ASN A 202 4.05 -15.97 6.24
C ASN A 202 4.35 -16.60 7.61
N ALA A 203 5.11 -17.69 7.67
CA ALA A 203 5.58 -18.25 8.93
C ALA A 203 6.70 -17.42 9.57
N LEU A 204 7.64 -16.91 8.78
CA LEU A 204 8.78 -16.12 9.26
C LEU A 204 8.32 -14.87 10.00
N VAL A 205 7.35 -14.15 9.43
CA VAL A 205 6.88 -12.87 9.98
C VAL A 205 6.17 -13.03 11.33
N ILE A 206 5.54 -14.18 11.57
CA ILE A 206 4.93 -14.53 12.86
C ILE A 206 5.85 -15.36 13.79
N GLY A 207 7.15 -15.48 13.48
CA GLY A 207 8.12 -16.18 14.33
C GLY A 207 8.06 -17.71 14.26
N ARG A 208 7.41 -18.28 13.23
CA ARG A 208 7.28 -19.73 12.99
C ARG A 208 8.17 -20.24 11.85
N GLY A 209 9.11 -19.42 11.39
CA GLY A 209 9.95 -19.71 10.22
C GLY A 209 10.75 -21.00 10.31
N ALA A 210 11.34 -21.32 11.45
CA ALA A 210 12.14 -22.54 11.63
C ALA A 210 11.30 -23.82 11.49
N ALA A 211 10.10 -23.85 12.08
CA ALA A 211 9.18 -24.97 11.97
C ALA A 211 8.67 -25.15 10.53
N ALA A 212 8.35 -24.03 9.85
CA ALA A 212 7.91 -24.05 8.45
C ALA A 212 9.03 -24.57 7.52
N LYS A 213 10.26 -24.07 7.70
CA LYS A 213 11.44 -24.59 6.98
C LYS A 213 11.63 -26.09 7.21
N GLY A 214 11.56 -26.54 8.46
CA GLY A 214 11.67 -27.96 8.82
C GLY A 214 10.65 -28.83 8.08
N TRP A 215 9.39 -28.39 8.04
CA TRP A 215 8.34 -29.09 7.29
C TRP A 215 8.65 -29.14 5.77
N LEU A 216 9.08 -28.03 5.17
CA LEU A 216 9.46 -27.99 3.74
C LEU A 216 10.65 -28.91 3.45
N MET A 217 11.66 -28.96 4.32
CA MET A 217 12.83 -29.82 4.13
C MET A 217 12.49 -31.31 4.19
N GLN A 218 11.42 -31.68 4.91
CA GLN A 218 10.94 -33.06 5.01
C GLN A 218 10.00 -33.44 3.86
N ASN A 219 9.17 -32.50 3.38
CA ASN A 219 8.02 -32.81 2.51
C ASN A 219 8.19 -32.37 1.06
N ALA A 220 9.13 -31.45 0.77
CA ALA A 220 9.35 -30.95 -0.58
C ALA A 220 10.35 -31.79 -1.38
N PRO A 221 10.16 -31.91 -2.71
CA PRO A 221 11.11 -32.58 -3.58
C PRO A 221 12.47 -31.85 -3.59
N LEU A 222 13.52 -32.54 -4.03
CA LEU A 222 14.90 -32.05 -3.96
C LEU A 222 15.07 -30.68 -4.64
N GLU A 223 14.43 -30.48 -5.79
CA GLU A 223 14.48 -29.27 -6.61
C GLU A 223 13.93 -28.06 -5.87
N VAL A 224 12.82 -28.23 -5.15
CA VAL A 224 12.20 -27.15 -4.37
C VAL A 224 13.04 -26.85 -3.13
N ARG A 225 13.53 -27.88 -2.43
CA ARG A 225 14.40 -27.69 -1.26
C ARG A 225 15.67 -26.95 -1.64
N LYS A 226 16.34 -27.37 -2.73
CA LYS A 226 17.52 -26.71 -3.25
C LYS A 226 17.24 -25.25 -3.59
N TRP A 227 16.14 -24.97 -4.32
CA TRP A 227 15.78 -23.60 -4.66
C TRP A 227 15.52 -22.72 -3.41
N LEU A 228 14.86 -23.24 -2.37
CA LEU A 228 14.66 -22.49 -1.12
C LEU A 228 15.98 -22.20 -0.40
N LEU A 229 16.88 -23.19 -0.33
CA LEU A 229 18.18 -23.04 0.34
C LEU A 229 19.13 -22.11 -0.42
N ASP A 230 19.15 -22.21 -1.76
CA ASP A 230 19.95 -21.33 -2.62
C ASP A 230 19.51 -19.85 -2.49
N ASN A 231 18.26 -19.58 -2.06
CA ASN A 231 17.70 -18.24 -1.87
C ASN A 231 17.45 -17.86 -0.40
N GLU A 232 17.91 -18.67 0.56
CA GLU A 232 17.52 -18.52 1.97
C GLU A 232 17.89 -17.15 2.55
N GLU A 233 19.10 -16.66 2.30
CA GLU A 233 19.55 -15.36 2.79
C GLU A 233 18.65 -14.22 2.30
N ALA A 234 18.29 -14.23 1.00
CA ALA A 234 17.40 -13.24 0.41
C ALA A 234 15.98 -13.33 1.00
N ILE A 235 15.48 -14.55 1.26
CA ILE A 235 14.18 -14.76 1.93
C ILE A 235 14.20 -14.21 3.35
N LEU A 236 15.25 -14.49 4.14
CA LEU A 236 15.34 -14.01 5.51
C LEU A 236 15.41 -12.47 5.53
N ASN A 237 16.24 -11.87 4.68
CA ASN A 237 16.42 -10.42 4.61
C ASN A 237 15.14 -9.69 4.14
N SER A 238 14.35 -10.28 3.24
CA SER A 238 13.10 -9.68 2.75
C SER A 238 11.93 -9.74 3.76
N THR A 239 12.06 -10.50 4.84
CA THR A 239 11.04 -10.56 5.91
C THR A 239 11.22 -9.51 7.00
N SER A 240 12.12 -8.54 6.83
CA SER A 240 12.07 -7.31 7.64
C SER A 240 10.74 -6.58 7.45
N ALA A 241 10.27 -5.89 8.49
CA ALA A 241 9.10 -5.01 8.38
C ALA A 241 9.33 -3.97 7.26
N VAL A 242 8.25 -3.57 6.58
CA VAL A 242 8.32 -2.51 5.57
C VAL A 242 8.70 -1.21 6.26
N ARG A 243 9.57 -0.42 5.62
CA ARG A 243 9.97 0.89 6.14
C ARG A 243 8.92 1.94 5.78
N ILE A 244 7.88 2.03 6.61
CA ILE A 244 6.88 3.09 6.50
C ILE A 244 7.56 4.46 6.65
N SER A 245 7.29 5.36 5.71
CA SER A 245 7.77 6.72 5.75
C SER A 245 6.76 7.68 6.38
N TYR A 246 7.25 8.52 7.29
CA TYR A 246 6.50 9.62 7.92
C TYR A 246 6.89 10.98 7.34
N ASN A 247 7.46 11.01 6.13
CA ASN A 247 7.98 12.25 5.55
C ASN A 247 6.88 13.31 5.45
N ARG A 248 7.23 14.55 5.80
CA ARG A 248 6.36 15.72 5.73
C ARG A 248 6.26 16.28 4.32
N THR A 249 7.27 16.01 3.48
CA THR A 249 7.25 16.33 2.04
C THR A 249 6.79 15.10 1.28
N LEU A 250 5.77 15.26 0.43
CA LEU A 250 5.14 14.17 -0.30
C LEU A 250 5.04 14.46 -1.81
N PRO A 251 5.36 13.47 -2.68
CA PRO A 251 6.12 12.27 -2.33
C PRO A 251 7.49 12.66 -1.73
N PRO A 252 8.13 11.79 -0.92
CA PRO A 252 9.50 12.02 -0.47
C PRO A 252 10.38 12.34 -1.69
N PRO A 253 11.32 13.30 -1.60
CA PRO A 253 12.31 13.43 -2.67
C PRO A 253 13.00 12.08 -2.86
N GLU A 254 13.06 11.59 -4.11
CA GLU A 254 13.74 10.34 -4.45
C GLU A 254 15.15 10.38 -3.82
N GLY A 255 15.42 9.42 -2.94
CA GLY A 255 16.72 9.30 -2.30
C GLY A 255 17.77 9.05 -3.37
N ARG A 256 18.83 9.87 -3.37
CA ARG A 256 20.05 9.59 -4.15
C ARG A 256 20.77 8.37 -3.59
#